data_AF-A0A524GJE6-F1
#
_entry.id   AF-A0A524GJE6-F1
#
_cell.length_a   1.000
_cell.length_b   1.000
_cell.length_c   1.000
_cell.angle_alpha   90.00
_cell.angle_beta   90.00
_cell.angle_gamma   90.00
#
_symmetry.space_group_name_H-M   'P 1'
#
loop_
_entity.id
_entity.type
_entity.pdbx_description
1 polymer ?
#
loop_
_entity_poly.entity_id
_entity_poly.type
_entity_poly.pdbx_seq_one_letter_code
_entity_poly.pdbx_strand_id
1 'polypeptide(L)'
;GIGLASHVGLFLDIPTIGCAKKRLVGSFTDIDGERGNYAPLIYKENVVGAVLRTKRNVKPVFVSQGHKIDLNQAIKISLASSRGYRLPEPTRKAHLTVNKLRLEHRG
;
A
#
# COMPACT_ATOMS: atom_id res chain seq x y z
N GLY A 1 7.68 -10.30 9.20
CA GLY A 1 8.43 -9.18 9.79
C GLY A 1 7.47 -8.13 10.30
N ILE A 2 7.90 -7.22 11.18
CA ILE A 2 7.03 -6.17 11.74
C ILE A 2 7.23 -4.85 10.98
N GLY A 3 6.17 -4.37 10.34
CA GLY A 3 6.12 -3.04 9.72
C GLY A 3 5.22 -2.09 10.51
N LEU A 4 5.22 -0.80 10.15
CA LEU A 4 4.41 0.22 10.84
C LEU A 4 2.91 -0.13 10.85
N ALA A 5 2.36 -0.64 9.75
CA ALA A 5 0.96 -1.05 9.67
C ALA A 5 0.63 -2.16 10.68
N SER A 6 1.49 -3.19 10.79
CA SER A 6 1.32 -4.28 11.77
C SER A 6 1.46 -3.77 13.20
N HIS A 7 2.40 -2.89 13.47
CA HIS A 7 2.62 -2.32 14.81
C HIS A 7 1.43 -1.48 15.29
N VAL A 8 0.94 -0.56 14.45
CA VAL A 8 -0.25 0.26 14.76
C VAL A 8 -1.49 -0.60 14.90
N GLY A 9 -1.66 -1.61 14.03
CA GLY A 9 -2.80 -2.51 14.09
C GLY A 9 -2.83 -3.35 15.35
N LEU A 10 -1.68 -3.84 15.81
CA LEU A 10 -1.56 -4.56 17.08
C LEU A 10 -1.92 -3.67 18.28
N PHE A 11 -1.45 -2.42 18.27
CA PHE A 11 -1.71 -1.48 19.37
C PHE A 11 -3.18 -1.03 19.44
N LEU A 12 -3.83 -0.85 18.28
CA LEU A 12 -5.21 -0.38 18.19
C LEU A 12 -6.24 -1.52 18.11
N ASP A 13 -5.80 -2.77 18.00
CA ASP A 13 -6.61 -3.98 17.84
C ASP A 13 -7.59 -3.97 16.63
N ILE A 14 -7.28 -3.18 15.60
CA ILE A 14 -8.09 -3.02 14.37
C ILE A 14 -7.35 -3.54 13.13
N PRO A 15 -8.08 -3.95 12.08
CA PRO A 15 -7.45 -4.35 10.82
C PRO A 15 -6.64 -3.21 10.17
N THR A 16 -5.43 -3.51 9.71
CA THR A 16 -4.56 -2.52 9.07
C THR A 16 -3.90 -3.04 7.80
N ILE A 17 -3.66 -2.15 6.84
CA ILE A 17 -3.02 -2.45 5.55
C ILE A 17 -1.83 -1.50 5.35
N GLY A 18 -0.69 -2.05 4.93
CA GLY A 18 0.43 -1.25 4.46
C GLY A 18 0.28 -0.95 2.97
N CYS A 19 0.45 0.32 2.56
CA CYS A 19 0.49 0.71 1.15
C CYS A 19 1.62 1.72 0.89
N ALA A 20 2.68 1.29 0.20
CA ALA A 20 3.88 2.09 -0.04
C ALA A 20 4.07 2.48 -1.52
N LYS A 21 4.70 3.64 -1.76
CA LYS A 21 5.05 4.15 -3.10
C LYS A 21 6.31 3.51 -3.69
N LYS A 22 7.18 2.98 -2.82
CA LYS A 22 8.50 2.43 -3.15
C LYS A 22 8.63 1.05 -2.51
N ARG A 23 9.42 0.20 -3.16
CA ARG A 23 9.80 -1.10 -2.61
C ARG A 23 10.73 -0.88 -1.42
N LEU A 24 10.42 -1.53 -0.29
CA LEU A 24 11.30 -1.56 0.87
C LEU A 24 12.27 -2.75 0.79
N VAL A 25 11.73 -3.93 0.49
CA VAL A 25 12.47 -5.20 0.38
C VAL A 25 11.83 -6.11 -0.67
N GLY A 26 12.48 -7.23 -0.95
CA GLY A 26 11.97 -8.29 -1.81
C GLY A 26 12.16 -8.04 -3.30
N SER A 27 11.77 -9.04 -4.10
CA SER A 27 11.72 -9.03 -5.55
C SER A 27 10.32 -9.38 -6.03
N PHE A 28 10.02 -9.00 -7.27
CA PHE A 28 8.75 -9.28 -7.93
C PHE A 28 9.00 -9.33 -9.44
N THR A 29 8.16 -10.06 -10.16
CA THR A 29 8.13 -10.03 -11.62
C THR A 29 7.33 -8.82 -12.09
N ASP A 30 7.66 -8.29 -13.27
CA ASP A 30 6.84 -7.24 -13.85
C ASP A 30 5.38 -7.67 -14.01
N ILE A 31 4.50 -6.69 -13.88
CA ILE A 31 3.04 -6.86 -14.00
C ILE A 31 2.55 -6.01 -15.15
N ASP A 32 1.51 -6.45 -15.84
CA ASP A 32 0.96 -5.66 -16.95
C ASP A 32 0.45 -4.29 -16.50
N GLY A 33 0.19 -3.46 -17.50
CA GLY A 33 -0.30 -2.11 -17.32
C GLY A 33 -1.72 -2.03 -16.75
N GLU A 34 -2.49 -3.11 -16.76
CA GLU A 34 -3.92 -3.10 -16.43
C GLU A 34 -4.23 -2.95 -14.95
N ARG A 35 -5.26 -2.15 -14.65
CA ARG A 35 -5.69 -1.91 -13.26
C ARG A 35 -6.21 -3.20 -12.65
N GLY A 36 -5.69 -3.53 -11.47
CA GLY A 36 -6.03 -4.74 -10.74
C GLY A 36 -4.99 -5.84 -10.88
N ASN A 37 -4.11 -5.78 -11.89
CA ASN A 37 -3.01 -6.74 -12.01
C ASN A 37 -2.05 -6.60 -10.83
N TYR A 38 -1.56 -7.73 -10.35
CA TYR A 38 -0.60 -7.78 -9.27
C TYR A 38 0.32 -8.99 -9.38
N ALA A 39 1.48 -8.90 -8.74
CA ALA A 39 2.41 -9.99 -8.54
C ALA A 39 2.75 -10.11 -7.05
N PRO A 40 3.07 -11.32 -6.56
CA PRO A 40 3.58 -11.49 -5.21
C PRO A 40 4.90 -10.76 -5.03
N LEU A 41 5.06 -10.10 -3.89
CA LEU A 41 6.34 -9.54 -3.45
C LEU A 41 7.04 -10.59 -2.58
N ILE A 42 8.16 -11.13 -3.06
CA ILE A 42 8.87 -12.25 -2.43
C ILE A 42 10.10 -11.72 -1.70
N TYR A 43 10.27 -12.09 -0.44
CA TYR A 43 11.46 -11.78 0.35
C TYR A 43 11.87 -13.01 1.16
N LYS A 44 13.12 -13.45 1.03
CA LYS A 44 13.63 -14.68 1.65
C LYS A 44 12.66 -15.87 1.44
N GLU A 45 12.30 -16.11 0.18
CA GLU A 45 11.38 -17.20 -0.24
C GLU A 45 9.94 -17.08 0.27
N ASN A 46 9.60 -16.02 1.01
CA ASN A 46 8.27 -15.81 1.56
C ASN A 46 7.52 -14.70 0.82
N VAL A 47 6.21 -14.89 0.62
CA VAL A 47 5.33 -13.82 0.12
C VAL A 47 5.07 -12.82 1.24
N VAL A 48 5.65 -11.64 1.15
CA VAL A 48 5.54 -10.58 2.17
C VAL A 48 4.55 -9.48 1.79
N GLY A 49 4.00 -9.54 0.58
CA GLY A 49 3.05 -8.56 0.07
C GLY A 49 2.74 -8.76 -1.40
N ALA A 50 2.22 -7.73 -2.04
CA ALA A 50 1.92 -7.69 -3.46
C ALA A 50 2.33 -6.36 -4.09
N VAL A 51 2.78 -6.42 -5.34
CA VAL A 51 2.96 -5.24 -6.19
C VAL A 51 1.69 -5.07 -6.99
N LEU A 52 0.92 -4.03 -6.71
CA LEU A 52 -0.45 -3.83 -7.20
C LEU A 52 -0.54 -2.65 -8.16
N ARG A 53 -1.14 -2.89 -9.34
CA ARG A 53 -1.50 -1.84 -10.30
C ARG A 53 -2.84 -1.22 -9.93
N THR A 54 -2.82 -0.14 -9.16
CA THR A 54 -4.04 0.59 -8.75
C THR A 54 -4.59 1.52 -9.85
N LYS A 55 -3.73 1.94 -10.78
CA LYS A 55 -4.06 2.80 -11.93
C LYS A 55 -3.33 2.31 -13.18
N ARG A 56 -4.06 2.28 -14.31
CA ARG A 56 -3.54 1.78 -15.59
C ARG A 56 -2.29 2.55 -16.03
N ASN A 57 -1.25 1.83 -16.46
CA ASN A 57 0.02 2.36 -16.96
C ASN A 57 0.75 3.33 -16.02
N VAL A 58 0.45 3.27 -14.71
CA VAL A 58 1.14 4.06 -13.68
C VAL A 58 1.95 3.14 -12.79
N LYS A 59 3.07 3.63 -12.24
CA LYS A 59 3.91 2.89 -11.30
C LYS A 59 3.04 2.23 -10.22
N PRO A 60 3.25 0.94 -9.91
CA PRO A 60 2.41 0.22 -8.96
C PRO A 60 2.66 0.72 -7.53
N VAL A 61 1.85 0.22 -6.60
CA VAL A 61 2.05 0.37 -5.16
C VAL A 61 2.41 -0.97 -4.55
N PHE A 62 3.07 -0.95 -3.40
CA PHE A 62 3.44 -2.14 -2.65
C PHE A 62 2.47 -2.29 -1.49
N VAL A 63 1.65 -3.34 -1.53
CA VAL A 63 0.61 -3.63 -0.54
C VAL A 63 1.09 -4.77 0.35
N SER A 64 0.92 -4.66 1.66
CA SER A 64 1.24 -5.73 2.61
C SER A 64 0.14 -5.88 3.65
N GLN A 65 0.00 -7.08 4.20
CA GLN A 65 -0.88 -7.29 5.35
C GLN A 65 -0.31 -6.50 6.55
N GLY A 66 -1.18 -5.91 7.37
CA GLY A 66 -0.81 -5.28 8.63
C GLY A 66 -1.18 -6.16 9.80
N HIS A 67 -2.39 -5.99 10.33
CA HIS A 67 -2.98 -6.74 11.44
C HIS A 67 -4.40 -7.19 11.07
N LYS A 68 -4.86 -8.34 11.59
CA LYS A 68 -6.22 -8.90 11.41
C LYS A 68 -6.76 -8.86 9.96
N ILE A 69 -5.88 -9.07 8.98
CA ILE A 69 -6.26 -9.06 7.56
C ILE A 69 -5.32 -9.96 6.76
N ASP A 70 -5.85 -10.65 5.76
CA ASP A 70 -5.04 -11.40 4.81
C ASP A 70 -4.58 -10.54 3.61
N LEU A 71 -3.66 -11.08 2.81
CA LEU A 71 -3.11 -10.35 1.67
C LEU A 71 -4.14 -10.07 0.57
N ASN A 72 -5.05 -11.02 0.31
CA ASN A 72 -6.06 -10.88 -0.74
C ASN A 72 -7.07 -9.79 -0.37
N GLN A 73 -7.49 -9.73 0.88
CA GLN A 73 -8.32 -8.67 1.44
C GLN A 73 -7.61 -7.32 1.35
N ALA A 74 -6.33 -7.26 1.74
CA ALA A 74 -5.52 -6.05 1.66
C ALA A 74 -5.42 -5.50 0.21
N ILE A 75 -5.23 -6.38 -0.78
CA ILE A 75 -5.23 -6.04 -2.20
C ILE A 75 -6.58 -5.48 -2.64
N LYS A 76 -7.68 -6.20 -2.34
CA LYS A 76 -9.05 -5.80 -2.72
C LYS A 76 -9.41 -4.44 -2.16
N ILE A 77 -9.16 -4.20 -0.87
CA ILE A 77 -9.44 -2.92 -0.21
C ILE A 77 -8.57 -1.80 -0.78
N SER A 78 -7.27 -2.04 -1.01
CA SER A 78 -6.37 -1.05 -1.61
C SER A 78 -6.81 -0.65 -3.02
N LEU A 79 -7.25 -1.62 -3.83
CA LEU A 79 -7.73 -1.37 -5.19
C LEU A 79 -9.06 -0.59 -5.18
N ALA A 80 -10.02 -1.01 -4.36
CA ALA A 80 -11.33 -0.37 -4.21
C ALA A 80 -11.21 1.07 -3.69
N SER A 81 -10.30 1.30 -2.75
CA SER A 81 -10.07 2.62 -2.16
C SER A 81 -9.24 3.56 -3.03
N SER A 82 -8.62 3.11 -4.12
CA SER A 82 -7.78 3.98 -4.97
C SER A 82 -8.56 4.92 -5.90
N ARG A 83 -9.83 4.63 -6.23
CA ARG A 83 -10.79 5.51 -6.94
C ARG A 83 -10.19 6.37 -8.08
N GLY A 84 -9.45 5.74 -9.00
CA GLY A 84 -8.83 6.41 -10.17
C GLY A 84 -7.47 7.09 -9.93
N TYR A 85 -6.96 7.06 -8.70
CA TYR A 85 -5.62 7.52 -8.33
C TYR A 85 -4.65 6.35 -8.12
N ARG A 86 -3.35 6.66 -8.09
CA ARG A 86 -2.29 5.68 -7.77
C ARG A 86 -2.34 5.25 -6.30
N LEU A 87 -2.60 6.19 -5.39
CA LEU A 87 -2.67 5.90 -3.96
C LEU A 87 -4.13 5.71 -3.54
N PRO A 88 -4.40 4.82 -2.58
CA PRO A 88 -5.65 4.78 -1.85
C PRO A 88 -6.08 6.17 -1.37
N GLU A 89 -7.36 6.45 -1.47
CA GLU A 89 -8.00 7.70 -1.07
C GLU A 89 -7.61 8.13 0.37
N PRO A 90 -7.60 7.24 1.38
CA PRO A 90 -7.22 7.61 2.74
C PRO A 90 -5.77 8.11 2.86
N THR A 91 -4.82 7.38 2.27
CA THR A 91 -3.39 7.76 2.33
C THR A 91 -3.08 8.97 1.46
N ARG A 92 -3.82 9.14 0.35
CA ARG A 92 -3.75 10.34 -0.49
C ARG A 92 -4.22 11.58 0.26
N LYS A 93 -5.36 11.53 0.95
CA LYS A 93 -5.86 12.63 1.80
C LYS A 93 -4.87 12.99 2.90
N ALA A 94 -4.41 12.00 3.66
CA ALA A 94 -3.42 12.22 4.71
C ALA A 94 -2.15 12.91 4.16
N HIS A 95 -1.68 12.50 2.98
CA HIS A 95 -0.53 13.12 2.31
C HIS A 95 -0.79 14.57 1.90
N LEU A 96 -1.98 14.89 1.36
CA LEU A 96 -2.33 16.26 0.98
C LEU A 96 -2.46 17.16 2.22
N THR A 97 -3.10 16.67 3.28
CA THR A 97 -3.28 17.41 4.53
C THR A 97 -1.94 17.75 5.18
N VAL A 98 -1.03 16.77 5.33
CA VAL A 98 0.29 17.06 5.95
C VAL A 98 1.13 17.99 5.09
N ASN A 99 1.02 17.92 3.76
CA ASN A 99 1.73 18.86 2.88
C ASN A 99 1.19 20.29 3.01
N LYS A 100 -0.14 20.47 3.11
CA LYS A 100 -0.75 21.78 3.36
C LYS A 100 -0.26 22.38 4.67
N LEU A 101 -0.34 21.62 5.76
CA LEU A 101 0.11 22.07 7.10
C LEU A 101 1.61 22.45 7.09
N ARG A 102 2.45 21.69 6.39
CA ARG A 102 3.89 21.99 6.27
C ARG A 102 4.18 23.30 5.53
N LEU A 103 3.33 23.68 4.58
CA LEU A 103 3.46 24.96 3.88
C LEU A 103 3.03 26.12 4.79
N GLU A 104 1.95 25.94 5.55
CA GLU A 104 1.44 26.93 6.49
C GLU A 104 2.40 27.21 7.65
N HIS A 105 3.12 26.20 8.15
CA HIS A 105 4.11 26.36 9.23
C HIS A 105 5.47 26.88 8.75
N ARG A 106 5.66 27.08 7.44
CA ARG A 106 6.87 27.63 6.84
C ARG A 106 6.75 29.11 6.49
N GLY A 107 5.54 29.67 6.57
CA GLY A 107 5.28 31.11 6.51
C GLY A 107 5.16 31.68 7.92
#